data_AF-A0A1V1WBE9-F1
#
_entry.id   AF-A0A1V1WBE9-F1
#
_cell.length_a   1.000
_cell.length_b   1.000
_cell.length_c   1.000
_cell.angle_alpha   90.00
_cell.angle_beta   90.00
_cell.angle_gamma   90.00
#
_symmetry.space_group_name_H-M   'P 1'
#
loop_
_entity.id
_entity.type
_entity.pdbx_description
1 polymer ?
#
loop_
_entity_poly.entity_id
_entity_poly.type
_entity_poly.pdbx_seq_one_letter_code
_entity_poly.pdbx_strand_id
1 'polypeptide(L)'
;SRESKVTNKMDLRLFVLTVLIVSCHCLPSKRNDACGPFPSNCRVGVTKDIDGCPVCTKDVGEECGGSWNAYGICNVDLICQTNGQSDNDYELPIGICVPARRFSSRNILKRMIGGRH
;
A
#
# COMPACT_ATOMS: atom_id res chain seq x y z
N SER A 1 -6.60 -32.60 -41.06
CA SER A 1 -6.46 -31.15 -41.27
C SER A 1 -7.78 -30.43 -41.06
N ARG A 2 -7.96 -29.79 -39.91
CA ARG A 2 -8.99 -28.77 -39.71
C ARG A 2 -8.26 -27.43 -39.54
N GLU A 3 -8.00 -26.77 -40.65
CA GLU A 3 -7.62 -25.36 -40.63
C GLU A 3 -8.90 -24.54 -40.77
N SER A 4 -9.52 -24.21 -39.63
CA SER A 4 -10.57 -23.21 -39.61
C SER A 4 -9.92 -21.83 -39.64
N LYS A 5 -9.85 -21.25 -40.84
CA LYS A 5 -9.64 -19.80 -41.02
C LYS A 5 -10.80 -19.05 -40.36
N VAL A 6 -10.60 -18.61 -39.13
CA VAL A 6 -11.49 -17.69 -38.43
C VAL A 6 -10.72 -16.38 -38.28
N THR A 7 -10.67 -15.59 -39.35
CA THR A 7 -10.25 -14.18 -39.30
C THR A 7 -11.48 -13.34 -38.98
N ASN A 8 -11.74 -13.11 -37.69
CA ASN A 8 -12.69 -12.10 -37.25
C ASN A 8 -11.98 -10.75 -37.09
N LYS A 9 -12.43 -9.76 -37.84
CA LYS A 9 -12.00 -8.35 -37.76
C LYS A 9 -12.20 -7.71 -36.36
N MET A 10 -12.96 -8.37 -35.48
CA MET A 10 -13.17 -8.02 -34.07
C MET A 10 -12.07 -8.51 -33.12
N ASP A 11 -11.22 -9.45 -33.55
CA ASP A 11 -10.14 -9.98 -32.70
C ASP A 11 -8.90 -9.10 -32.71
N LEU A 12 -8.58 -8.43 -33.83
CA LEU A 12 -7.37 -7.60 -33.92
C LEU A 12 -7.40 -6.42 -32.94
N ARG A 13 -8.57 -5.78 -32.76
CA ARG A 13 -8.71 -4.64 -31.81
C ARG A 13 -8.62 -5.12 -30.37
N LEU A 14 -9.23 -6.25 -30.05
CA LEU A 14 -9.18 -6.85 -28.71
C LEU A 14 -7.77 -7.34 -28.38
N PHE A 15 -7.06 -7.88 -29.38
CA PHE A 15 -5.66 -8.30 -29.25
C PHE A 15 -4.72 -7.09 -29.05
N VAL A 16 -4.94 -6.00 -29.79
CA VAL A 16 -4.16 -4.76 -29.59
C VAL A 16 -4.42 -4.14 -28.22
N LEU A 17 -5.67 -4.12 -27.76
CA LEU A 17 -6.01 -3.60 -26.42
C LEU A 17 -5.40 -4.46 -25.31
N THR A 18 -5.47 -5.80 -25.43
CA THR A 18 -4.85 -6.71 -24.45
C THR A 18 -3.33 -6.59 -24.44
N VAL A 19 -2.69 -6.46 -25.60
CA VAL A 19 -1.24 -6.17 -25.68
C VAL A 19 -0.90 -4.84 -25.04
N LEU A 20 -1.68 -3.77 -25.26
CA LEU A 20 -1.44 -2.47 -24.64
C LEU A 20 -1.63 -2.50 -23.11
N ILE A 21 -2.66 -3.16 -22.62
CA ILE A 21 -2.93 -3.34 -21.18
C ILE A 21 -1.80 -4.14 -20.52
N VAL A 22 -1.40 -5.26 -21.13
CA VAL A 22 -0.30 -6.10 -20.63
C VAL A 22 1.03 -5.34 -20.68
N SER A 23 1.29 -4.54 -21.71
CA SER A 23 2.49 -3.70 -21.82
C SER A 23 2.55 -2.63 -20.72
N CYS A 24 1.40 -2.10 -20.31
CA CYS A 24 1.31 -1.14 -19.21
C CYS A 24 1.61 -1.79 -17.85
N HIS A 25 1.25 -3.07 -17.68
CA HIS A 25 1.53 -3.85 -16.47
C HIS A 25 2.92 -4.50 -16.44
N CYS A 26 3.60 -4.58 -17.58
CA CYS A 26 4.91 -5.23 -17.73
C CYS A 26 6.09 -4.26 -17.74
N LEU A 27 5.91 -2.98 -17.37
CA LEU A 27 7.05 -2.16 -16.98
C LEU A 27 7.53 -2.66 -15.61
N PRO A 28 8.66 -3.38 -15.52
CA PRO A 28 9.25 -3.61 -14.22
C PRO A 28 9.52 -2.22 -13.63
N SER A 29 8.95 -1.93 -12.47
CA SER A 29 9.35 -0.76 -11.68
C SER A 29 10.78 -0.99 -11.17
N LYS A 30 11.76 -1.06 -12.08
CA LYS A 30 13.16 -0.84 -11.81
C LYS A 30 13.37 0.67 -11.87
N ARG A 31 12.69 1.38 -10.96
CA ARG A 31 12.87 2.83 -10.75
C ARG A 31 13.97 3.14 -9.74
N ASN A 32 14.82 2.17 -9.40
CA ASN A 32 15.94 2.42 -8.49
C ASN A 32 16.83 3.58 -8.96
N ASP A 33 16.98 3.75 -10.27
CA ASP A 33 17.77 4.84 -10.86
C ASP A 33 17.07 6.21 -10.79
N ALA A 34 15.75 6.22 -10.60
CA ALA A 34 14.94 7.43 -10.44
C ALA A 34 14.71 7.79 -8.97
N CYS A 35 15.03 6.89 -8.04
CA CYS A 35 14.98 7.19 -6.63
C CYS A 35 16.12 8.14 -6.25
N GLY A 36 15.84 9.04 -5.30
CA GLY A 36 16.90 9.82 -4.66
C GLY A 36 17.91 8.93 -3.90
N PRO A 37 18.95 9.54 -3.31
CA PRO A 37 19.87 8.79 -2.46
C PRO A 37 19.12 8.04 -1.36
N PHE A 38 19.63 6.86 -0.99
CA PHE A 38 19.05 6.09 0.10
C PHE A 38 18.95 6.96 1.36
N PRO A 39 17.78 7.02 2.02
CA PRO A 39 17.59 7.92 3.14
C PRO A 39 18.54 7.54 4.29
N SER A 40 19.31 8.53 4.74
CA SER A 40 20.18 8.39 5.91
C SER A 40 19.46 8.90 7.17
N ASN A 41 19.82 8.36 8.35
CA ASN A 41 19.28 8.76 9.65
C ASN A 41 17.78 8.45 9.88
N CYS A 42 17.26 7.35 9.32
CA CYS A 42 15.91 6.92 9.64
C CYS A 42 15.82 6.39 11.08
N ARG A 43 15.13 7.15 11.94
CA ARG A 43 15.04 6.89 13.39
C ARG A 43 14.49 5.51 13.74
N VAL A 44 13.49 5.04 13.00
CA VAL A 44 12.76 3.81 13.34
C VAL A 44 12.81 2.73 12.26
N GLY A 45 13.29 3.04 11.05
CA GLY A 45 13.41 2.05 9.99
C GLY A 45 13.22 2.63 8.59
N VAL A 46 13.33 1.76 7.60
CA VAL A 46 13.15 2.09 6.18
C VAL A 46 12.14 1.12 5.59
N THR A 47 11.23 1.64 4.78
CA THR A 47 10.29 0.86 3.96
C THR A 47 10.37 1.32 2.51
N LYS A 48 9.55 0.74 1.64
CA LYS A 48 9.38 1.17 0.26
C LYS A 48 8.04 1.89 0.10
N ASP A 49 8.07 3.02 -0.58
CA ASP A 49 6.85 3.71 -1.01
C ASP A 49 6.24 3.02 -2.24
N ILE A 50 5.12 3.52 -2.75
CA ILE A 50 4.38 2.94 -3.87
C ILE A 50 5.21 2.85 -5.15
N ASP A 51 6.13 3.79 -5.36
CA ASP A 51 7.07 3.77 -6.48
C ASP A 51 8.21 2.74 -6.29
N GLY A 52 8.31 2.12 -5.12
CA GLY A 52 9.36 1.16 -4.76
C GLY A 52 10.62 1.81 -4.17
N CYS A 53 10.65 3.14 -4.04
CA CYS A 53 11.78 3.89 -3.50
C CYS A 53 11.87 3.77 -1.97
N PRO A 54 13.09 3.70 -1.40
CA PRO A 54 13.29 3.60 0.03
C PRO A 54 12.93 4.93 0.72
N VAL A 55 12.10 4.86 1.76
CA VAL A 55 11.65 6.00 2.57
C VAL A 55 11.73 5.66 4.07
N CYS A 56 12.00 6.65 4.92
CA CYS A 56 11.97 6.43 6.37
C CYS A 56 10.55 6.13 6.85
N THR A 57 10.42 5.15 7.74
CA THR A 57 9.14 4.86 8.40
C THR A 57 8.86 5.83 9.54
N LYS A 58 7.59 5.97 9.89
CA LYS A 58 7.06 6.79 10.98
C LYS A 58 6.94 6.02 12.29
N ASP A 59 7.22 6.70 13.40
CA ASP A 59 7.13 6.15 14.77
C ASP A 59 5.74 6.40 15.39
N VAL A 60 5.51 5.83 16.57
CA VAL A 60 4.27 6.03 17.35
C VAL A 60 4.01 7.52 17.59
N GLY A 61 2.77 7.95 17.31
CA GLY A 61 2.34 9.34 17.49
C GLY A 61 2.64 10.27 16.31
N GLU A 62 3.36 9.80 15.28
CA GLU A 62 3.60 10.57 14.07
C GLU A 62 2.46 10.43 13.05
N GLU A 63 2.28 11.45 12.23
CA GLU A 63 1.31 11.47 11.14
C GLU A 63 1.62 10.44 10.05
N CYS A 64 0.57 9.89 9.46
CA CYS A 64 0.65 8.88 8.41
C CYS A 64 -0.56 8.91 7.47
N GLY A 65 -0.44 8.22 6.33
CA GLY A 65 -1.52 8.08 5.36
C GLY A 65 -1.62 9.27 4.40
N GLY A 66 -2.85 9.66 4.06
CA GLY A 66 -3.11 10.57 2.95
C GLY A 66 -2.89 9.95 1.57
N SER A 67 -3.10 10.75 0.54
CA SER A 67 -2.98 10.30 -0.85
C SER A 67 -1.55 9.84 -1.13
N TRP A 68 -1.41 8.58 -1.58
CA TRP A 68 -0.11 7.94 -1.84
C TRP A 68 0.84 7.95 -0.65
N ASN A 69 0.32 7.91 0.60
CA ASN A 69 1.12 8.00 1.83
C ASN A 69 1.96 9.29 1.95
N ALA A 70 1.48 10.42 1.41
CA ALA A 70 2.20 11.70 1.47
C ALA A 70 2.62 12.13 2.90
N TYR A 71 1.87 11.71 3.92
CA TYR A 71 2.19 12.00 5.32
C TYR A 71 3.12 10.95 5.96
N GLY A 72 3.35 9.83 5.29
CA GLY A 72 4.30 8.80 5.67
C GLY A 72 3.67 7.44 5.93
N ILE A 73 4.56 6.46 6.09
CA ILE A 73 4.23 5.05 6.30
C ILE A 73 4.72 4.64 7.67
N CYS A 74 3.83 4.09 8.51
CA CYS A 74 4.21 3.62 9.84
C CYS A 74 5.22 2.46 9.79
N ASN A 75 6.06 2.36 10.81
CA ASN A 75 7.03 1.28 10.96
C ASN A 75 6.36 -0.10 11.12
N VAL A 76 7.17 -1.16 11.04
CA VAL A 76 6.77 -2.52 11.37
C VAL A 76 6.08 -2.56 12.73
N ASP A 77 5.01 -3.35 12.83
CA ASP A 77 4.12 -3.48 14.00
C ASP A 77 3.26 -2.25 14.36
N LEU A 78 3.27 -1.19 13.54
CA LEU A 78 2.37 -0.05 13.69
C LEU A 78 1.28 -0.05 12.62
N ILE A 79 0.14 0.55 12.93
CA ILE A 79 -0.95 0.79 11.98
C ILE A 79 -1.28 2.28 11.95
N CYS A 80 -1.59 2.78 10.76
CA CYS A 80 -2.08 4.15 10.60
C CYS A 80 -3.55 4.20 11.02
N GLN A 81 -3.82 4.73 12.22
CA GLN A 81 -5.17 4.90 12.72
C GLN A 81 -5.72 6.23 12.21
N THR A 82 -6.72 6.15 11.33
CA THR A 82 -7.46 7.30 10.81
C THR A 82 -8.80 7.44 11.52
N ASN A 83 -9.33 8.66 11.56
CA ASN A 83 -10.66 8.92 12.13
C ASN A 83 -11.79 8.76 11.10
N GLY A 84 -11.46 8.35 9.87
CA GLY A 84 -12.42 8.14 8.78
C GLY A 84 -13.06 9.42 8.23
N GLN A 85 -12.71 10.60 8.75
CA GLN A 85 -13.15 11.88 8.22
C GLN A 85 -12.10 12.38 7.21
N SER A 86 -12.50 12.45 5.95
CA SER A 86 -11.86 13.33 4.98
C SER A 86 -12.69 14.61 4.88
N ASP A 87 -12.03 15.76 4.75
CA ASP A 87 -12.73 17.03 4.58
C ASP A 87 -13.42 17.12 3.20
N ASN A 88 -13.00 16.28 2.24
CA ASN A 88 -13.58 16.16 0.90
C ASN A 88 -13.46 14.70 0.37
N ASP A 89 -14.30 14.31 -0.60
CA ASP A 89 -14.33 12.94 -1.17
C ASP A 89 -13.04 12.50 -1.89
N TYR A 90 -12.16 13.44 -2.23
CA TYR A 90 -10.92 13.17 -2.99
C TYR A 90 -9.67 13.02 -2.12
N GLU A 91 -9.78 13.36 -0.83
CA GLU A 91 -8.62 13.36 0.06
C GLU A 91 -8.65 12.10 0.92
N LEU A 92 -7.62 11.25 0.76
CA LEU A 92 -7.51 10.06 1.60
C LEU A 92 -7.21 10.50 3.05
N PRO A 93 -7.79 9.83 4.05
CA PRO A 93 -7.72 10.30 5.42
C PRO A 93 -6.29 10.21 5.97
N ILE A 94 -5.93 11.23 6.74
CA ILE A 94 -4.69 11.31 7.50
C ILE A 94 -4.93 10.68 8.87
N GLY A 95 -3.93 10.00 9.40
CA GLY A 95 -4.00 9.32 10.68
C GLY A 95 -2.73 9.48 11.50
N ILE A 96 -2.68 8.73 12.60
CA ILE A 96 -1.53 8.66 13.50
C ILE A 96 -1.07 7.21 13.62
N CYS A 97 0.24 7.00 13.63
CA CYS A 97 0.81 5.69 13.86
C CYS A 97 0.58 5.24 15.30
N VAL A 98 -0.11 4.12 15.45
CA VAL A 98 -0.38 3.49 16.75
C VAL A 98 0.07 2.03 16.74
N PRO A 99 0.39 1.44 17.91
CA PRO A 99 0.71 0.02 17.99
C PRO A 99 -0.42 -0.82 17.36
N ALA A 100 -0.07 -1.64 16.37
CA ALA A 100 -1.01 -2.63 15.87
C ALA A 100 -1.40 -3.50 17.06
N ARG A 101 -2.70 -3.57 17.37
CA ARG A 101 -3.19 -4.45 18.44
C ARG A 101 -2.91 -5.89 18.01
N ARG A 102 -1.75 -6.43 18.36
CA ARG A 102 -1.48 -7.86 18.23
C ARG A 102 -2.60 -8.57 18.99
N PHE A 103 -3.32 -9.45 18.30
CA PHE A 103 -4.19 -10.43 18.94
C PHE A 103 -3.32 -11.34 19.81
N SER A 104 -2.96 -10.87 21.01
CA SER A 104 -2.30 -11.67 22.02
C SER A 104 -3.37 -12.53 22.69
N SER A 105 -3.20 -13.85 22.70
CA SER A 105 -4.13 -14.79 23.34
C SER A 105 -4.40 -14.44 24.81
N ARG A 106 -3.46 -13.75 25.49
CA ARG A 106 -3.64 -13.22 26.85
C ARG A 106 -4.72 -12.14 26.94
N ASN A 107 -4.88 -11.30 25.92
CA ASN A 107 -5.91 -10.26 25.87
C ASN A 107 -7.30 -10.83 25.57
N ILE A 108 -7.38 -11.99 24.90
CA ILE A 108 -8.65 -12.72 24.70
C ILE A 108 -9.13 -13.28 26.04
N LEU A 109 -8.26 -13.94 26.81
CA LEU A 109 -8.62 -14.49 28.13
C LEU A 109 -9.05 -13.39 29.11
N LYS A 110 -8.38 -12.23 29.09
CA LYS A 110 -8.74 -11.09 29.95
C LYS A 110 -10.13 -10.52 29.62
N ARG A 111 -10.55 -10.56 28.34
CA ARG A 111 -11.92 -10.17 27.93
C ARG A 111 -12.98 -11.22 28.28
N MET A 112 -12.62 -12.51 28.26
CA MET A 112 -13.55 -13.58 28.64
C MET A 112 -13.78 -13.67 30.15
N ILE A 113 -12.79 -13.30 30.97
CA ILE A 113 -12.88 -13.43 32.44
C ILE A 113 -13.25 -12.10 33.13
N GLY A 114 -12.94 -10.94 32.53
CA GLY A 114 -13.17 -9.62 33.13
C GLY A 114 -14.56 -9.01 32.95
N GLY A 115 -15.52 -9.74 32.37
CA GLY A 115 -16.87 -9.26 32.07
C GLY A 115 -17.93 -9.65 33.09
N ARG A 116 -17.68 -9.40 34.39
CA ARG A 116 -18.73 -9.48 35.42
C ARG A 116 -18.35 -8.64 36.65
N HIS A 117 -18.68 -7.36 36.61
CA HIS A 117 -18.98 -6.55 37.78
C HIS A 117 -19.99 -5.47 37.39
#